data_AF-A0A1J8QLX6-F1
#
_entry.id   AF-A0A1J8QLX6-F1
#
_cell.length_a   1.000
_cell.length_b   1.000
_cell.length_c   1.000
_cell.angle_alpha   90.00
_cell.angle_beta   90.00
_cell.angle_gamma   90.00
#
_symmetry.space_group_name_H-M   'P 1'
#
loop_
_entity.id
_entity.type
_entity.pdbx_description
1 polymer ?
#
loop_
_entity_poly.entity_id
_entity_poly.type
_entity_poly.pdbx_seq_one_letter_code
_entity_poly.pdbx_strand_id
1 'polypeptide(L)'
;FPGTCPYITSVGATQVNPNSTVLEPEGACEQVIYSGGGFSNYFAMPEYQKTAVEYYLTNYYPDYPADIWNSTGMSRGFPDIAANGANYVVAIDGQFELVYGTSCSSPWERVR
;
A
#
# COMPACT_ATOMS: atom_id res chain seq x y z
N PHE A 1 -4.75 -4.26 -10.86
CA PHE A 1 -3.73 -4.87 -11.75
C PHE A 1 -2.86 -3.74 -12.32
N PRO A 2 -1.52 -3.87 -12.48
CA PRO A 2 -0.69 -5.07 -12.32
C PRO A 2 -0.33 -5.42 -10.87
N GLY A 3 -0.53 -4.53 -9.90
CA GLY A 3 -0.18 -4.77 -8.48
C GLY A 3 -0.88 -5.95 -7.79
N THR A 4 -1.93 -6.51 -8.40
CA THR A 4 -2.60 -7.73 -7.92
C THR A 4 -1.89 -9.01 -8.35
N CYS A 5 -0.90 -8.95 -9.24
CA CYS A 5 -0.11 -10.10 -9.68
C CYS A 5 0.78 -10.61 -8.53
N PRO A 6 0.88 -11.93 -8.29
CA PRO A 6 1.75 -12.49 -7.25
C PRO A 6 3.25 -12.40 -7.59
N TYR A 7 3.60 -12.14 -8.86
CA TYR A 7 5.00 -12.06 -9.29
C TYR A 7 5.57 -10.63 -9.27
N ILE A 8 4.80 -9.66 -8.78
CA ILE A 8 5.22 -8.25 -8.68
C ILE A 8 5.11 -7.83 -7.22
N THR A 9 6.15 -7.19 -6.70
CA THR A 9 6.10 -6.50 -5.41
C THR A 9 5.22 -5.26 -5.56
N SER A 10 4.01 -5.31 -5.02
CA SER A 10 3.09 -4.18 -5.01
C SER A 10 3.45 -3.23 -3.86
N VAL A 11 3.60 -1.95 -4.17
CA VAL A 11 3.99 -0.92 -3.19
C VAL A 11 2.82 0.03 -2.92
N GLY A 12 2.37 0.09 -1.67
CA GLY A 12 1.38 1.05 -1.18
C GLY A 12 2.00 2.41 -0.86
N ALA A 13 1.17 3.37 -0.48
CA ALA A 13 1.60 4.70 -0.06
C ALA A 13 1.32 4.92 1.44
N THR A 14 2.36 5.29 2.19
CA THR A 14 2.26 5.84 3.55
C THR A 14 2.51 7.34 3.51
N GLN A 15 2.26 8.04 4.62
CA GLN A 15 2.54 9.46 4.78
C GLN A 15 3.02 9.77 6.20
N VAL A 16 3.86 10.79 6.34
CA VAL A 16 4.07 11.45 7.64
C VAL A 16 2.80 12.23 7.96
N ASN A 17 2.19 11.95 9.11
CA ASN A 17 0.95 12.60 9.52
C ASN A 17 1.19 14.09 9.85
N PRO A 18 0.16 14.96 9.73
CA PRO A 18 0.30 16.37 10.05
C PRO A 18 0.64 16.51 11.53
N ASN A 19 1.61 17.37 11.82
CA ASN A 19 2.17 17.55 13.16
C ASN A 19 2.99 16.36 13.69
N SER A 20 3.31 15.37 12.84
CA SER A 20 4.30 14.33 13.15
C SER A 20 5.63 14.60 12.44
N THR A 21 6.69 13.99 12.98
CA THR A 21 8.05 14.04 12.42
C THR A 21 8.36 12.78 11.62
N VAL A 22 9.43 12.82 10.83
CA VAL A 22 9.93 11.65 10.06
C VAL A 22 10.42 10.48 10.94
N LEU A 23 10.51 10.68 12.25
CA LEU A 23 10.92 9.65 13.21
C LEU A 23 9.71 8.96 13.87
N GLU A 24 8.51 9.48 13.66
CA GLU A 24 7.27 8.92 14.19
C GLU A 24 6.62 7.96 13.18
N PRO A 25 5.74 7.04 13.64
CA PRO A 25 5.10 6.07 12.76
C PRO A 25 4.35 6.75 11.61
N GLU A 26 4.61 6.29 10.39
CA GLU A 26 3.87 6.73 9.21
C GLU A 26 2.43 6.17 9.22
N GLY A 27 1.48 6.97 8.75
CA GLY A 27 0.09 6.55 8.53
C GLY A 27 -0.15 6.08 7.10
N ALA A 28 -1.30 5.44 6.86
CA ALA A 28 -1.77 5.24 5.50
C ALA A 28 -1.98 6.62 4.82
N CYS A 29 -1.59 6.73 3.55
CA CYS A 29 -1.96 7.89 2.75
C CYS A 29 -3.48 7.99 2.65
N GLU A 30 -4.07 9.03 3.26
CA GLU A 30 -5.52 9.27 3.28
C GLU A 30 -5.91 10.76 3.14
N GLN A 31 -4.94 11.66 2.92
CA GLN A 31 -5.20 13.10 2.86
C GLN A 31 -5.54 13.61 1.46
N VAL A 32 -4.60 13.42 0.54
CA VAL A 32 -4.70 13.90 -0.85
C VAL A 32 -4.94 12.72 -1.80
N ILE A 33 -4.37 11.56 -1.45
CA ILE A 33 -4.55 10.29 -2.14
C ILE A 33 -4.95 9.23 -1.11
N TYR A 34 -5.57 8.15 -1.58
CA TYR A 34 -5.82 6.95 -0.80
C TYR A 34 -4.84 5.85 -1.21
N SER A 35 -4.19 5.22 -0.24
CA SER A 35 -3.33 4.06 -0.49
C SER A 35 -4.16 2.89 -1.05
N GLY A 36 -3.74 2.35 -2.19
CA GLY A 36 -4.42 1.20 -2.80
C GLY A 36 -4.04 -0.11 -2.10
N GLY A 37 -5.03 -0.82 -1.58
CA GLY A 37 -4.86 -2.15 -0.97
C GLY A 37 -6.16 -2.95 -0.96
N GLY A 38 -6.06 -4.25 -0.65
CA GLY A 38 -7.20 -5.14 -0.57
C GLY A 38 -6.86 -6.58 -0.93
N PHE A 39 -7.88 -7.33 -1.35
CA PHE A 39 -7.79 -8.73 -1.68
C PHE A 39 -8.19 -8.98 -3.14
N SER A 40 -7.38 -9.76 -3.86
CA SER A 40 -7.60 -10.03 -5.29
C SER A 40 -8.86 -10.85 -5.55
N ASN A 41 -9.64 -10.48 -6.57
CA ASN A 41 -10.76 -11.30 -7.07
C ASN A 41 -10.31 -12.41 -8.06
N TYR A 42 -9.03 -12.41 -8.47
CA TYR A 42 -8.54 -13.27 -9.56
C TYR A 42 -7.41 -14.21 -9.15
N PHE A 43 -6.54 -13.76 -8.24
CA PHE A 43 -5.34 -14.50 -7.87
C PHE A 43 -5.51 -15.13 -6.49
N ALA A 44 -5.32 -16.44 -6.42
CA ALA A 44 -5.22 -17.18 -5.17
C ALA A 44 -4.03 -16.70 -4.33
N MET A 45 -4.12 -16.89 -3.03
CA MET A 45 -3.09 -16.50 -2.09
C MET A 45 -1.82 -17.33 -2.31
N PRO A 46 -0.67 -16.69 -2.50
CA PRO A 46 0.60 -17.39 -2.59
C PRO A 46 1.09 -17.81 -1.19
N GLU A 47 1.80 -18.94 -1.10
CA GLU A 47 2.20 -19.55 0.17
C GLU A 47 3.02 -18.60 1.06
N TYR A 48 3.86 -17.74 0.46
CA TYR A 48 4.70 -16.79 1.18
C TYR A 48 3.88 -15.73 1.97
N GLN A 49 2.63 -15.47 1.59
CA GLN A 49 1.79 -14.46 2.22
C GLN A 49 0.81 -15.06 3.24
N LYS A 50 0.68 -16.39 3.27
CA LYS A 50 -0.37 -17.10 4.01
C LYS A 50 -0.39 -16.76 5.49
N THR A 51 0.75 -16.90 6.17
CA THR A 51 0.88 -16.58 7.60
C THR A 51 0.54 -15.12 7.91
N ALA A 52 0.92 -14.19 7.02
CA ALA A 52 0.66 -12.77 7.22
C ALA A 52 -0.84 -12.43 7.04
N VAL A 53 -1.49 -12.99 6.02
CA VAL A 53 -2.94 -12.78 5.81
C VAL A 53 -3.77 -13.43 6.90
N GLU A 54 -3.44 -14.65 7.31
CA GLU A 54 -4.13 -15.33 8.41
C GLU A 54 -4.04 -14.50 9.70
N TYR A 55 -2.85 -13.98 10.03
CA TYR A 55 -2.67 -13.09 11.17
C TYR A 55 -3.51 -11.81 11.07
N TYR A 56 -3.52 -11.17 9.89
CA TYR A 56 -4.29 -9.95 9.65
C TYR A 56 -5.80 -10.20 9.81
N LEU A 57 -6.36 -11.21 9.14
CA LEU A 57 -7.78 -11.52 9.22
C LEU A 57 -8.21 -11.97 10.63
N THR A 58 -7.30 -12.55 11.41
CA THR A 58 -7.61 -12.96 12.81
C THR A 58 -7.65 -11.76 13.76
N ASN A 59 -6.73 -10.79 13.62
CA ASN A 59 -6.58 -9.71 14.60
C ASN A 59 -7.22 -8.38 14.15
N TYR A 60 -7.36 -8.18 12.83
CA TYR A 60 -7.75 -6.93 12.19
C TYR A 60 -8.79 -7.20 11.09
N TYR A 61 -9.74 -8.10 11.36
CA TYR A 61 -10.78 -8.44 10.39
C TYR A 61 -11.51 -7.15 9.93
N PRO A 62 -11.56 -6.86 8.61
CA PRO A 62 -12.20 -5.64 8.13
C PRO A 62 -13.70 -5.66 8.41
N ASP A 63 -14.22 -4.58 9.01
CA ASP A 63 -15.66 -4.40 9.21
C ASP A 63 -16.32 -3.84 7.94
N TYR A 64 -16.25 -4.65 6.88
CA TYR A 64 -16.83 -4.34 5.57
C TYR A 64 -17.75 -5.47 5.11
N PRO A 65 -18.88 -5.15 4.47
CA PRO A 65 -19.74 -6.14 3.84
C PRO A 65 -18.96 -7.10 2.93
N ALA A 66 -19.23 -8.40 3.02
CA ALA A 66 -18.48 -9.43 2.30
C ALA A 66 -18.66 -9.39 0.77
N ASP A 67 -19.59 -8.59 0.25
CA ASP A 67 -19.89 -8.40 -1.16
C ASP A 67 -19.04 -7.29 -1.83
N ILE A 68 -18.41 -6.42 -1.03
CA ILE A 68 -17.57 -5.32 -1.56
C ILE A 68 -16.08 -5.67 -1.63
N TRP A 69 -15.67 -6.83 -1.12
CA TRP A 69 -14.28 -7.31 -1.16
C TRP A 69 -14.20 -8.84 -1.10
N ASN A 70 -13.07 -9.41 -1.51
CA ASN A 70 -12.88 -10.86 -1.45
C ASN A 70 -12.51 -11.32 -0.03
N SER A 71 -13.53 -11.62 0.77
CA SER A 71 -13.43 -12.06 2.17
C SER A 71 -13.17 -13.56 2.35
N THR A 72 -12.92 -14.31 1.27
CA THR A 72 -12.71 -15.77 1.33
C THR A 72 -11.50 -16.20 2.16
N GLY A 73 -10.56 -15.28 2.43
CA GLY A 73 -9.31 -15.58 3.11
C GLY A 73 -8.36 -16.47 2.30
N MET A 74 -8.64 -16.70 1.01
CA MET A 74 -7.84 -17.53 0.11
C MET A 74 -7.23 -16.74 -1.06
N SER A 75 -7.36 -15.43 -1.05
CA SER A 75 -6.96 -14.53 -2.14
C SER A 75 -5.68 -13.76 -1.81
N ARG A 76 -4.93 -13.38 -2.85
CA ARG A 76 -3.73 -12.53 -2.71
C ARG A 76 -4.10 -11.18 -2.10
N GLY A 77 -3.58 -10.89 -0.91
CA GLY A 77 -3.65 -9.56 -0.30
C GLY A 77 -2.62 -8.63 -0.95
N PHE A 78 -2.92 -7.36 -1.12
CA PHE A 78 -1.97 -6.34 -1.64
C PHE A 78 -2.20 -5.02 -0.89
N PRO A 79 -1.21 -4.11 -0.81
CA PRO A 79 0.16 -4.21 -1.31
C PRO A 79 1.05 -5.13 -0.45
N ASP A 80 2.25 -5.48 -0.93
CA ASP A 80 3.21 -6.34 -0.22
C ASP A 80 4.09 -5.53 0.74
N ILE A 81 4.40 -4.28 0.38
CA ILE A 81 5.09 -3.29 1.21
C ILE A 81 4.44 -1.92 0.99
N ALA A 82 4.69 -0.96 1.87
CA ALA A 82 4.31 0.43 1.65
C ALA A 82 5.47 1.34 2.05
N ALA A 83 5.59 2.47 1.36
CA ALA A 83 6.59 3.51 1.63
C ALA A 83 5.95 4.88 1.43
N ASN A 84 6.60 5.94 1.93
CA ASN A 84 6.04 7.28 1.81
C ASN A 84 5.67 7.57 0.35
N GLY A 85 4.46 8.06 0.13
CA GLY A 85 3.94 8.44 -1.19
C GLY A 85 3.36 9.85 -1.22
N ALA A 86 3.53 10.60 -0.12
CA ALA A 86 3.02 11.96 0.03
C ALA A 86 4.18 12.98 0.13
N ASN A 87 3.93 14.17 -0.44
CA ASN A 87 4.85 15.32 -0.40
C ASN A 87 6.24 15.03 -1.01
N TYR A 88 6.29 14.25 -2.09
CA TYR A 88 7.53 14.08 -2.83
C TYR A 88 7.81 15.34 -3.65
N VAL A 89 8.99 15.93 -3.49
CA VAL A 89 9.44 17.06 -4.31
C VAL A 89 10.04 16.50 -5.59
N VAL A 90 9.48 16.88 -6.73
CA VAL A 90 10.02 16.55 -8.06
C VAL A 90 10.26 17.82 -8.86
N ALA A 91 11.25 17.76 -9.75
CA ALA A 91 11.47 18.81 -10.73
C ALA A 91 10.84 18.38 -12.07
N ILE A 92 9.79 19.07 -12.49
CA ILE A 92 9.11 18.86 -13.78
C ILE A 92 9.28 20.15 -14.58
N ASP A 93 9.86 20.04 -15.78
CA ASP A 93 10.13 21.18 -16.67
C ASP A 93 10.86 22.37 -16.00
N GLY A 94 11.73 22.07 -15.03
CA GLY A 94 12.53 23.07 -14.30
C GLY A 94 11.81 23.78 -13.16
N GLN A 95 10.57 23.37 -12.82
CA GLN A 95 9.84 23.83 -11.64
C GLN A 95 9.76 22.73 -10.59
N PHE A 96 9.81 23.13 -9.31
CA PHE A 96 9.63 22.19 -8.20
C PHE A 96 8.15 22.06 -7.86
N GLU A 97 7.64 20.84 -7.90
CA GLU A 97 6.26 20.51 -7.55
C GLU A 97 6.21 19.43 -6.46
N LEU A 98 5.16 19.48 -5.64
CA LEU A 98 4.84 18.42 -4.70
C LEU A 98 3.91 17.43 -5.39
N VAL A 99 4.35 16.18 -5.49
CA VAL A 99 3.56 15.09 -6.05
C VAL A 99 3.18 14.07 -4.98
N TYR A 100 2.05 13.41 -5.23
CA TYR A 100 1.45 12.40 -4.38
C TYR A 100 1.13 11.18 -5.25
N GLY A 101 1.39 9.97 -4.75
CA GLY A 101 0.88 8.75 -5.36
C GLY A 101 1.61 7.51 -4.88
N THR A 102 1.00 6.33 -5.07
CA THR A 102 1.74 5.06 -5.05
C THR A 102 2.84 5.01 -6.13
N SER A 103 2.73 5.83 -7.17
CA SER A 103 3.81 6.09 -8.13
C SER A 103 5.06 6.69 -7.49
N CYS A 104 4.92 7.45 -6.39
CA CYS A 104 6.06 8.04 -5.67
C CYS A 104 6.72 7.02 -4.73
N SER A 105 5.95 6.06 -4.22
CA SER A 105 6.48 4.99 -3.35
C SER A 105 7.06 3.80 -4.15
N SER A 106 6.61 3.58 -5.38
CA SER A 106 7.06 2.46 -6.23
C SER A 106 8.56 2.45 -6.59
N PRO A 107 9.21 3.56 -6.96
CA PRO A 107 10.65 3.59 -7.29
C PRO A 107 11.55 3.68 -6.05
N TRP A 108 11.07 3.34 -4.84
CA TRP A 108 11.84 3.56 -3.62
C TRP A 108 13.25 2.97 -3.73
N GLU A 109 14.24 3.86 -3.65
CA GLU A 109 15.64 3.48 -3.66
C GLU A 109 16.04 3.19 -2.21
N ARG A 110 16.34 1.91 -1.92
CA ARG A 110 16.96 1.53 -0.64
C ARG A 110 18.38 2.06 -0.64
N VAL A 111 18.58 3.31 -0.24
CA VAL A 111 19.93 3.81 0.07
C VAL A 111 20.41 3.01 1.28
N ARG A 112 21.39 2.13 1.05
CA ARG A 112 22.13 1.43 2.11
C ARG A 112 23.21 2.33 2.68
#